data_AF-A0A8T4EAF5-F1
#
_entry.id   AF-A0A8T4EAF5-F1
#
_cell.length_a   1.000
_cell.length_b   1.000
_cell.length_c   1.000
_cell.angle_alpha   90.00
_cell.angle_beta   90.00
_cell.angle_gamma   90.00
#
_symmetry.space_group_name_H-M   'P 1'
#
loop_
_entity.id
_entity.type
_entity.pdbx_description
1 polymer ?
#
loop_
_entity_poly.entity_id
_entity_poly.type
_entity_poly.pdbx_seq_one_letter_code
_entity_poly.pdbx_strand_id
1 'polypeptide(L)'
;MDSAGTKQVYIESLSAMKKSLESSYELRVLVEDESHILEGLDKKNGDYIRFAGYLRNEGRRRFNDITEVINQALAEIGCCNSVEASKIYLETLKAVLLQSRWTQLLEMFSKYHK
;
A
#
# COMPACT_ATOMS: atom_id res chain seq x y z
N MET A 1 -31.36 -9.39 6.35
CA MET A 1 -29.92 -9.73 6.19
C MET A 1 -29.26 -9.48 7.52
N ASP A 2 -28.65 -10.51 8.12
CA ASP A 2 -28.10 -10.41 9.46
C ASP A 2 -26.95 -9.40 9.52
N SER A 3 -27.05 -8.49 10.50
CA SER A 3 -26.03 -7.48 10.85
C SER A 3 -24.62 -8.08 11.02
N ALA A 4 -24.53 -9.35 11.47
CA ALA A 4 -23.26 -10.06 11.58
C ALA A 4 -22.65 -10.43 10.21
N GLY A 5 -23.48 -10.83 9.24
CA GLY A 5 -23.02 -11.19 7.89
C GLY A 5 -22.49 -9.98 7.12
N THR A 6 -23.10 -8.81 7.29
CA THR A 6 -22.65 -7.59 6.60
C THR A 6 -21.30 -7.08 7.11
N LYS A 7 -21.03 -7.16 8.43
CA LYS A 7 -19.72 -6.81 8.99
C LYS A 7 -18.61 -7.73 8.48
N GLN A 8 -18.89 -9.02 8.41
CA GLN A 8 -17.93 -10.02 7.94
C GLN A 8 -17.46 -9.72 6.51
N VAL A 9 -18.38 -9.31 5.63
CA VAL A 9 -18.05 -8.90 4.26
C VAL A 9 -17.08 -7.70 4.23
N TYR A 10 -17.27 -6.70 5.11
CA TYR A 10 -16.36 -5.56 5.19
C TYR A 10 -14.97 -5.97 5.69
N ILE A 11 -14.91 -6.83 6.70
CA ILE A 11 -13.65 -7.37 7.24
C ILE A 11 -12.88 -8.13 6.16
N GLU A 12 -13.55 -9.03 5.45
CA GLU A 12 -12.95 -9.83 4.37
C GLU A 12 -12.45 -8.94 3.24
N SER A 13 -13.25 -7.94 2.84
CA SER A 13 -12.87 -7.01 1.78
C SER A 13 -11.63 -6.17 2.14
N LEU A 14 -11.60 -5.58 3.34
CA LEU A 14 -10.46 -4.81 3.82
C LEU A 14 -9.20 -5.69 3.96
N SER A 15 -9.36 -6.92 4.46
CA SER A 15 -8.26 -7.88 4.60
C SER A 15 -7.69 -8.30 3.24
N ALA A 16 -8.55 -8.57 2.25
CA ALA A 16 -8.14 -8.90 0.90
C ALA A 16 -7.42 -7.73 0.22
N MET A 17 -7.90 -6.51 0.41
CA MET A 17 -7.25 -5.31 -0.10
C MET A 17 -5.87 -5.10 0.52
N LYS A 18 -5.73 -5.25 1.84
CA LYS A 18 -4.42 -5.21 2.51
C LYS A 18 -3.43 -6.21 1.90
N LYS A 19 -3.85 -7.46 1.76
CA LYS A 19 -3.01 -8.51 1.16
C LYS A 19 -2.64 -8.20 -0.29
N SER A 20 -3.57 -7.67 -1.06
CA SER A 20 -3.32 -7.27 -2.46
C SER A 20 -2.31 -6.11 -2.55
N LEU A 21 -2.40 -5.13 -1.66
CA LEU A 21 -1.44 -4.03 -1.57
C LEU A 21 -0.04 -4.54 -1.20
N GLU A 22 0.04 -5.48 -0.25
CA GLU A 22 1.31 -6.09 0.18
C GLU A 22 1.99 -6.82 -0.97
N SER A 23 1.28 -7.73 -1.64
CA SER A 23 1.80 -8.46 -2.79
C SER A 23 2.19 -7.55 -3.95
N SER A 24 1.43 -6.48 -4.20
CA SER A 24 1.75 -5.52 -5.26
C SER A 24 3.01 -4.71 -4.94
N TYR A 25 3.18 -4.31 -3.67
CA TYR A 25 4.37 -3.62 -3.21
C TYR A 25 5.61 -4.52 -3.33
N GLU A 26 5.53 -5.75 -2.83
CA GLU A 26 6.63 -6.72 -2.90
C GLU A 26 7.05 -6.99 -4.35
N LEU A 27 6.09 -7.26 -5.24
CA LEU A 27 6.37 -7.49 -6.65
C LEU A 27 7.06 -6.27 -7.30
N ARG A 28 6.57 -5.06 -7.03
CA ARG A 28 7.17 -3.84 -7.58
C ARG A 28 8.61 -3.66 -7.11
N VAL A 29 8.87 -3.86 -5.82
CA VAL A 29 10.23 -3.75 -5.26
C VAL A 29 11.16 -4.79 -5.91
N LEU A 30 10.71 -6.03 -6.08
CA LEU A 30 11.49 -7.06 -6.73
C LEU A 30 11.84 -6.70 -8.18
N VAL A 31 10.87 -6.20 -8.94
CA VAL A 31 11.07 -5.77 -10.34
C VAL A 31 12.02 -4.58 -10.42
N GLU A 32 11.89 -3.58 -9.53
CA GLU A 32 12.79 -2.44 -9.48
C GLU A 32 14.21 -2.85 -9.09
N ASP A 33 14.36 -3.73 -8.10
CA ASP A 33 15.66 -4.27 -7.70
C ASP A 33 16.31 -5.01 -8.87
N GLU A 34 15.59 -5.93 -9.53
CA GLU A 34 16.09 -6.68 -10.68
C GLU A 34 16.48 -5.76 -11.85
N SER A 35 15.65 -4.75 -12.17
CA SER A 35 15.95 -3.76 -13.22
C SER A 35 17.24 -3.01 -12.92
N HIS A 36 17.40 -2.56 -11.68
CA HIS A 36 18.64 -1.93 -11.26
C HIS A 36 19.80 -2.94 -11.38
N ILE A 37 19.67 -4.20 -10.95
CA ILE A 37 20.78 -5.19 -11.02
C ILE A 37 21.30 -5.27 -12.44
N LEU A 38 20.39 -5.37 -13.41
CA LEU A 38 20.74 -5.42 -14.83
C LEU A 38 21.46 -4.14 -15.28
N GLU A 39 20.99 -2.95 -14.89
CA GLU A 39 21.67 -1.68 -15.19
C GLU A 39 23.08 -1.60 -14.57
N GLY A 40 23.25 -2.11 -13.35
CA GLY A 40 24.53 -2.13 -12.64
C GLY A 40 25.52 -3.17 -13.16
N LEU A 41 25.02 -4.27 -13.74
CA LEU A 41 25.87 -5.26 -14.42
C LEU A 41 26.35 -4.74 -15.79
N ASP A 42 25.54 -3.93 -16.47
CA ASP A 42 25.89 -3.34 -17.77
C ASP A 42 26.85 -2.14 -17.62
N LYS A 43 26.76 -1.38 -16.52
CA LYS A 43 27.66 -0.25 -16.22
C LYS A 43 28.79 -0.69 -15.28
N LYS A 44 30.04 -0.61 -15.74
CA LYS A 44 31.28 -0.89 -14.99
C LYS A 44 31.50 -0.14 -13.64
N ASN A 45 30.57 0.69 -13.18
CA ASN A 45 30.75 1.57 -12.01
C ASN A 45 29.87 1.15 -10.82
N GLY A 46 30.53 0.91 -9.68
CA GLY A 46 29.98 0.37 -8.42
C GLY A 46 29.08 1.29 -7.60
N ASP A 47 28.29 2.17 -8.22
CA ASP A 47 27.33 3.05 -7.53
C ASP A 47 26.02 2.33 -7.13
N TYR A 48 25.92 1.05 -7.47
CA TYR A 48 24.74 0.20 -7.33
C TYR A 48 24.10 0.18 -5.94
N ILE A 49 24.90 0.36 -4.89
CA ILE A 49 24.49 0.13 -3.50
C ILE A 49 23.68 1.31 -2.90
N ARG A 50 23.78 2.52 -3.46
CA ARG A 50 23.27 3.73 -2.77
C ARG A 50 21.80 4.07 -3.06
N PHE A 51 21.25 3.68 -4.21
CA PHE A 51 19.88 4.04 -4.61
C PHE A 51 18.79 3.07 -4.12
N ALA A 52 19.10 1.78 -3.96
CA ALA A 52 18.12 0.78 -3.53
C ALA A 52 17.55 1.06 -2.13
N GLY A 53 18.33 1.69 -1.24
CA GLY A 53 17.91 1.96 0.14
C GLY A 53 16.87 3.08 0.29
N TYR A 54 16.97 4.16 -0.49
CA TYR A 54 16.11 5.34 -0.31
C TYR A 54 14.68 5.11 -0.82
N LEU A 55 14.54 4.54 -2.02
CA LEU A 55 13.23 4.18 -2.60
C LEU A 55 12.52 3.08 -1.80
N ARG A 56 13.25 2.07 -1.30
CA ARG A 56 12.71 1.06 -0.39
C ARG A 56 12.18 1.66 0.90
N ASN A 57 12.86 2.66 1.49
CA ASN A 57 12.43 3.24 2.76
C ASN A 57 11.18 4.11 2.63
N GLU A 58 11.11 5.00 1.64
CA GLU A 58 9.94 5.84 1.37
C GLU A 58 8.74 5.02 0.86
N GLY A 59 8.99 4.02 0.00
CA GLY A 59 7.96 3.08 -0.46
C GLY A 59 7.38 2.25 0.69
N ARG A 60 8.24 1.68 1.54
CA ARG A 60 7.84 0.88 2.69
C ARG A 60 7.10 1.70 3.74
N ARG A 61 7.55 2.93 4.00
CA ARG A 61 6.87 3.84 4.92
C ARG A 61 5.44 4.11 4.47
N ARG A 62 5.24 4.48 3.21
CA ARG A 62 3.90 4.72 2.65
C ARG A 62 3.01 3.49 2.66
N PHE A 63 3.58 2.31 2.37
CA PHE A 63 2.86 1.05 2.51
C PHE A 63 2.42 0.79 3.96
N ASN A 64 3.30 1.02 4.93
CA ASN A 64 2.97 0.89 6.35
C ASN A 64 1.85 1.87 6.75
N ASP A 65 1.92 3.12 6.30
CA ASP A 65 0.89 4.14 6.59
C ASP A 65 -0.50 3.69 6.06
N ILE A 66 -0.58 3.14 4.84
CA ILE A 66 -1.83 2.64 4.27
C ILE A 66 -2.34 1.41 5.04
N THR A 67 -1.44 0.48 5.37
CA THR A 67 -1.84 -0.75 6.08
C THR A 67 -2.23 -0.49 7.53
N GLU A 68 -1.67 0.52 8.18
CA GLU A 68 -2.07 0.97 9.51
C GLU A 68 -3.53 1.47 9.51
N VAL A 69 -3.91 2.31 8.54
CA VAL A 69 -5.30 2.78 8.37
C VAL A 69 -6.26 1.59 8.21
N ILE A 70 -5.89 0.59 7.41
CA ILE A 70 -6.73 -0.62 7.23
C ILE A 70 -6.81 -1.44 8.52
N ASN A 71 -5.69 -1.62 9.25
CA ASN A 71 -5.67 -2.38 10.50
C ASN A 71 -6.55 -1.71 11.57
N GLN A 72 -6.50 -0.38 11.66
CA GLN A 72 -7.33 0.38 12.59
C GLN A 72 -8.82 0.21 12.26
N ALA A 73 -9.19 0.32 10.98
CA ALA A 73 -10.55 0.11 10.53
C ALA A 73 -11.08 -1.31 10.83
N LEU A 74 -10.24 -2.34 10.65
CA LEU A 74 -10.58 -3.72 10.99
C LEU A 74 -10.87 -3.90 12.48
N ALA A 75 -10.06 -3.28 13.35
CA ALA A 75 -10.27 -3.31 14.79
C ALA A 75 -11.59 -2.61 15.18
N GLU A 76 -11.88 -1.45 14.59
CA GLU A 76 -13.09 -0.67 14.88
C GLU A 76 -14.37 -1.37 14.41
N ILE A 77 -14.36 -1.96 13.20
CA ILE A 77 -15.51 -2.70 12.63
C ILE A 77 -15.90 -3.90 13.51
N GLY A 78 -14.92 -4.55 14.15
CA GLY A 78 -15.16 -5.68 15.06
C GLY A 78 -15.98 -5.28 16.29
N CYS A 79 -15.85 -4.03 16.76
CA CYS A 79 -16.44 -3.56 18.01
C CYS A 79 -17.73 -2.74 17.85
N CYS A 80 -18.06 -2.26 16.65
CA CYS A 80 -19.17 -1.33 16.43
C CYS A 80 -20.46 -2.02 15.94
N ASN A 81 -21.54 -1.28 15.72
CA ASN A 81 -22.78 -1.81 15.09
C ASN A 81 -22.67 -1.83 13.55
N SER A 82 -23.64 -2.44 12.85
CA SER A 82 -23.58 -2.58 11.38
C SER A 82 -23.64 -1.26 10.61
N VAL A 83 -24.29 -0.22 11.15
CA VAL A 83 -24.39 1.10 10.49
C VAL A 83 -23.07 1.85 10.63
N GLU A 84 -22.43 1.71 11.78
CA GLU A 84 -21.12 2.30 12.04
C GLU A 84 -20.02 1.58 11.26
N ALA A 85 -20.11 0.26 11.15
CA ALA A 85 -19.18 -0.54 10.36
C ALA A 85 -19.16 -0.12 8.87
N SER A 86 -20.32 0.19 8.29
CA SER A 86 -20.39 0.63 6.90
C SER A 86 -19.81 2.04 6.70
N LYS A 87 -19.93 2.92 7.70
CA LYS A 87 -19.27 4.24 7.69
C LYS A 87 -17.76 4.10 7.76
N ILE A 88 -17.25 3.34 8.74
CA ILE A 88 -15.81 3.07 8.90
C ILE A 88 -15.23 2.48 7.63
N TYR A 89 -15.91 1.49 7.05
CA TYR A 89 -15.51 0.89 5.78
C TYR A 89 -15.41 1.93 4.65
N LEU A 90 -16.45 2.76 4.45
CA LEU A 90 -16.45 3.78 3.40
C LEU A 90 -15.37 4.84 3.61
N GLU A 91 -15.15 5.28 4.84
CA GLU A 91 -14.10 6.25 5.18
C GLU A 91 -12.70 5.67 4.93
N THR A 92 -12.51 4.39 5.26
CA THR A 92 -11.27 3.65 4.96
C THR A 92 -11.00 3.61 3.47
N LEU A 93 -12.01 3.28 2.64
CA LEU A 93 -11.85 3.29 1.18
C LEU A 93 -11.46 4.67 0.64
N LYS A 94 -12.06 5.74 1.16
CA LYS A 94 -11.73 7.11 0.76
C LYS A 94 -10.29 7.49 1.13
N ALA A 95 -9.85 7.11 2.34
CA ALA A 95 -8.49 7.36 2.80
C ALA A 95 -7.45 6.63 1.93
N VAL A 96 -7.67 5.34 1.68
CA VAL A 96 -6.79 4.51 0.82
C VAL A 96 -6.75 5.08 -0.61
N LEU A 97 -7.89 5.49 -1.18
CA LEU A 97 -7.96 6.11 -2.50
C LEU A 97 -7.16 7.42 -2.56
N LEU A 98 -7.29 8.27 -1.54
CA LEU A 98 -6.58 9.54 -1.47
C LEU A 98 -5.06 9.31 -1.39
N GLN A 99 -4.61 8.40 -0.53
CA GLN A 99 -3.19 8.05 -0.40
C GLN A 99 -2.64 7.44 -1.70
N SER A 100 -3.43 6.60 -2.38
CA SER A 100 -3.05 5.99 -3.66
C SER A 100 -2.87 7.05 -4.75
N ARG A 101 -3.78 8.03 -4.83
CA ARG A 101 -3.67 9.16 -5.77
C ARG A 101 -2.44 10.03 -5.50
N TRP A 102 -2.18 10.37 -4.25
CA TRP A 102 -0.98 11.14 -3.89
C TRP A 102 0.30 10.38 -4.24
N THR A 103 0.33 9.07 -4.01
CA THR A 103 1.48 8.24 -4.36
C THR A 103 1.72 8.25 -5.87
N GLN A 104 0.68 8.08 -6.69
CA GLN A 104 0.79 8.16 -8.14
C GLN A 104 1.34 9.51 -8.61
N LEU A 105 0.84 10.62 -8.06
CA LEU A 105 1.33 11.95 -8.39
C LEU A 105 2.81 12.11 -8.02
N LEU A 106 3.20 11.72 -6.80
CA LEU A 106 4.60 11.80 -6.34
C LEU A 106 5.53 10.93 -7.21
N GLU A 107 5.09 9.74 -7.61
CA GLU A 107 5.84 8.87 -8.51
C GLU A 107 5.99 9.46 -9.91
N MET A 108 4.94 10.10 -10.45
CA MET A 108 5.04 10.82 -11.72
C MET A 108 6.10 11.92 -11.63
N PHE A 109 6.04 12.80 -10.64
CA PHE A 109 7.02 13.89 -10.48
C PHE A 109 8.43 13.40 -10.17
N SER A 110 8.58 12.26 -9.46
CA SER A 110 9.88 11.64 -9.22
C SER A 110 10.56 11.16 -10.51
N LYS A 111 9.79 10.73 -11.51
CA LYS A 111 10.35 10.28 -12.81
C LYS A 111 10.80 11.44 -13.70
N TYR A 112 10.23 12.64 -13.51
CA TYR A 112 10.60 13.84 -14.27
C TYR A 112 11.91 14.50 -13.79
N HIS A 113 12.44 14.10 -12.63
CA HIS A 113 13.68 14.66 -12.06
C HIS A 113 14.90 13.73 -12.19
N LYS A 114 14.80 12.63 -12.96
CA LYS A 114 15.95 11.79 -13.33
C LYS A 114 16.54 12.20 -14.66
#